data_AF-A0A5P2X471-F1
#
_entry.id   AF-A0A5P2X471-F1
#
_cell.length_a   1.000
_cell.length_b   1.000
_cell.length_c   1.000
_cell.angle_alpha   90.00
_cell.angle_beta   90.00
_cell.angle_gamma   90.00
#
_symmetry.space_group_name_H-M   'P 1'
#
loop_
_entity.id
_entity.type
_entity.pdbx_description
1 polymer ?
#
loop_
_entity_poly.entity_id
_entity_poly.type
_entity_poly.pdbx_seq_one_letter_code
_entity_poly.pdbx_strand_id
1 'polypeptide(L)'
;MRYTFARAAVDHRFLTAVRIDAPQPLSRTVVAIWEDLTRPGGCRIHTFIPTMRAPKDIDRPQMFDCLPLTDISYLDLMRTICPSLIPKACVEVASDESTRATSLGASTELTYRAADVTVTEFLVDDQSTPVARLVHRNDVLERTWRVLEFGSEADHGMPVRLRVDRADVKKPTVFERVTPVIALTRHPGVEDAVPLLNEAHRQLFGTGSV
;
A
#
# COMPACT_ATOMS: atom_id res chain seq x y z
N MET A 1 10.61 12.38 -1.01
CA MET A 1 9.43 12.37 -0.12
C MET A 1 9.86 11.86 1.23
N ARG A 2 9.28 12.35 2.33
CA ARG A 2 9.43 11.73 3.65
C ARG A 2 8.04 11.42 4.18
N TYR A 3 7.88 10.24 4.72
CA TYR A 3 6.63 9.77 5.29
C TYR A 3 6.90 8.97 6.55
N THR A 4 5.81 8.73 7.26
CA THR A 4 5.79 7.99 8.50
C THR A 4 4.70 6.95 8.43
N PHE A 5 5.00 5.73 8.90
CA PHE A 5 4.12 4.58 8.83
C PHE A 5 3.72 4.07 10.21
N ALA A 6 2.45 3.73 10.34
CA ALA A 6 1.96 2.94 11.46
C ALA A 6 1.11 1.78 10.94
N ARG A 7 1.22 0.61 11.58
CA ARG A 7 0.44 -0.58 11.23
C ARG A 7 -0.14 -1.27 12.44
N ALA A 8 -1.31 -1.85 12.24
CA ALA A 8 -1.95 -2.79 13.16
C ALA A 8 -2.29 -4.06 12.39
N ALA A 9 -2.20 -5.21 13.05
CA ALA A 9 -2.61 -6.49 12.48
C ALA A 9 -3.22 -7.37 13.56
N VAL A 10 -4.38 -7.95 13.28
CA VAL A 10 -5.04 -8.97 14.09
C VAL A 10 -5.69 -9.96 13.15
N ASP A 11 -5.31 -11.22 13.25
CA ASP A 11 -5.79 -12.30 12.40
C ASP A 11 -5.68 -11.91 10.90
N HIS A 12 -6.83 -11.79 10.23
CA HIS A 12 -6.97 -11.46 8.83
C HIS A 12 -7.31 -9.99 8.57
N ARG A 13 -7.13 -9.12 9.57
CA ARG A 13 -7.43 -7.69 9.51
C ARG A 13 -6.18 -6.85 9.70
N PHE A 14 -6.03 -5.85 8.84
CA PHE A 14 -4.88 -4.96 8.82
C PHE A 14 -5.31 -3.51 8.75
N LEU A 15 -4.55 -2.65 9.41
CA LEU A 15 -4.58 -1.21 9.20
C LEU A 15 -3.19 -0.75 8.77
N THR A 16 -3.13 -0.05 7.65
CA THR A 16 -1.97 0.75 7.27
C THR A 16 -2.32 2.23 7.35
N ALA A 17 -1.60 2.98 8.18
CA ALA A 17 -1.66 4.42 8.24
C ALA A 17 -0.36 5.04 7.76
N VAL A 18 -0.47 6.05 6.89
CA VAL A 18 0.64 6.79 6.32
C VAL A 18 0.42 8.26 6.54
N ARG A 19 1.45 8.95 7.02
CA ARG A 19 1.50 10.41 7.03
C ARG A 19 2.63 10.88 6.14
N ILE A 20 2.36 11.84 5.27
CA ILE A 20 3.41 12.53 4.52
C ILE A 20 3.97 13.64 5.39
N ASP A 21 5.28 13.64 5.59
CA ASP A 21 6.00 14.65 6.38
C ASP A 21 6.64 15.71 5.48
N ALA A 22 7.07 15.32 4.27
CA ALA A 22 7.68 16.20 3.28
C ALA A 22 7.42 15.71 1.84
N PRO A 23 7.29 16.61 0.85
CA PRO A 23 7.54 18.06 0.92
C PRO A 23 6.38 18.81 1.58
N GLN A 24 6.63 20.06 1.97
CA GLN A 24 5.71 20.89 2.73
C GLN A 24 4.30 21.02 2.12
N PRO A 25 4.11 21.10 0.78
CA PRO A 25 2.77 21.14 0.18
C PRO A 25 1.90 19.92 0.45
N LEU A 26 2.52 18.77 0.76
CA LEU A 26 1.82 17.53 1.11
C LEU A 26 2.00 17.14 2.57
N SER A 27 2.71 17.96 3.36
CA SER A 27 2.93 17.66 4.76
C SER A 27 1.60 17.61 5.49
N ARG A 28 1.40 16.60 6.33
CA ARG A 28 0.13 16.27 7.01
C ARG A 28 -0.94 15.64 6.11
N THR A 29 -0.62 15.27 4.86
CA THR A 29 -1.47 14.32 4.13
C THR A 29 -1.48 13.00 4.90
N VAL A 30 -2.67 12.46 5.08
CA VAL A 30 -2.89 11.21 5.80
C VAL A 30 -3.63 10.25 4.88
N VAL A 31 -3.18 9.00 4.90
CA VAL A 31 -3.83 7.88 4.23
C VAL A 31 -4.03 6.79 5.27
N ALA A 32 -5.21 6.21 5.33
CA ALA A 32 -5.51 5.07 6.16
C ALA A 32 -6.22 4.01 5.34
N ILE A 33 -5.75 2.77 5.44
CA ILE A 33 -6.22 1.63 4.66
C ILE A 33 -6.56 0.52 5.64
N TRP A 34 -7.83 0.09 5.61
CA TRP A 34 -8.28 -1.11 6.29
C TRP A 34 -8.38 -2.23 5.28
N GLU A 35 -7.84 -3.38 5.64
CA GLU A 35 -7.89 -4.61 4.86
C GLU A 35 -8.52 -5.69 5.75
N ASP A 36 -9.61 -6.31 5.33
CA ASP A 36 -10.25 -7.46 5.97
C ASP A 36 -10.35 -8.59 4.95
N LEU A 37 -9.43 -9.54 5.03
CA LEU A 37 -9.38 -10.69 4.12
C LEU A 37 -10.51 -11.70 4.35
N THR A 38 -11.28 -11.55 5.44
CA THR A 38 -12.42 -12.44 5.73
C THR A 38 -13.68 -12.09 4.94
N ARG A 39 -13.72 -10.90 4.31
CA ARG A 39 -14.89 -10.38 3.62
C ARG A 39 -14.54 -9.98 2.18
N PRO A 40 -15.28 -10.46 1.17
CA PRO A 40 -15.19 -9.91 -0.18
C PRO A 40 -15.46 -8.41 -0.15
N GLY A 41 -14.60 -7.59 -0.77
CA GLY A 41 -14.78 -6.13 -0.69
C GLY A 41 -14.30 -5.51 0.63
N GLY A 42 -13.63 -6.28 1.51
CA GLY A 42 -13.18 -5.84 2.83
C GLY A 42 -12.06 -4.79 2.83
N CYS A 43 -11.92 -3.97 1.80
CA CYS A 43 -10.97 -2.87 1.78
C CYS A 43 -11.69 -1.52 1.90
N ARG A 44 -11.24 -0.69 2.85
CA ARG A 44 -11.67 0.71 2.99
C ARG A 44 -10.44 1.59 2.96
N ILE A 45 -10.49 2.66 2.19
CA ILE A 45 -9.38 3.61 2.06
C ILE A 45 -9.91 4.99 2.36
N HIS A 46 -9.23 5.69 3.26
CA HIS A 46 -9.58 7.02 3.69
C HIS A 46 -8.36 7.93 3.52
N THR A 47 -8.56 9.10 2.93
CA THR A 47 -7.48 10.07 2.76
C THR A 47 -7.90 11.46 3.22
N PHE A 48 -6.94 12.19 3.76
CA PHE A 48 -7.05 13.61 4.03
C PHE A 48 -5.82 14.29 3.45
N ILE A 49 -6.04 15.25 2.56
CA ILE A 49 -4.98 16.14 2.06
C ILE A 49 -5.24 17.51 2.70
N PRO A 50 -4.24 18.25 3.19
CA PRO A 50 -4.44 19.51 3.90
C PRO A 50 -5.25 20.57 3.15
N THR A 51 -5.28 20.51 1.82
CA THR A 51 -6.06 21.42 0.96
C THR A 51 -7.53 21.02 0.83
N MET A 52 -7.94 19.85 1.35
CA MET A 52 -9.32 19.38 1.37
C MET A 52 -10.08 19.99 2.55
N ARG A 53 -11.38 20.23 2.34
CA ARG A 53 -12.29 20.70 3.41
C ARG A 53 -12.59 19.61 4.45
N ALA A 54 -12.61 18.37 4.02
CA ALA A 54 -12.88 17.20 4.84
C ALA A 54 -12.14 15.99 4.26
N PRO A 55 -11.86 14.96 5.07
CA PRO A 55 -11.37 13.69 4.58
C PRO A 55 -12.34 13.04 3.56
N LYS A 56 -11.80 12.20 2.68
CA LYS A 56 -12.53 11.54 1.60
C LYS A 56 -12.29 10.03 1.62
N ASP A 57 -13.35 9.27 1.38
CA ASP A 57 -13.26 7.85 1.06
C ASP A 57 -12.83 7.65 -0.40
N ILE A 58 -11.88 6.74 -0.61
CA ILE A 58 -11.35 6.42 -1.92
C ILE A 58 -12.06 5.19 -2.44
N ASP A 59 -12.81 5.38 -3.53
CA ASP A 59 -13.53 4.31 -4.19
C ASP A 59 -12.58 3.37 -4.92
N ARG A 60 -13.08 2.17 -5.24
CA ARG A 60 -12.31 1.10 -5.87
C ARG A 60 -11.53 1.52 -7.13
N PRO A 61 -12.07 2.28 -8.10
CA PRO A 61 -11.28 2.70 -9.26
C PRO A 61 -10.10 3.62 -8.88
N GLN A 62 -10.29 4.47 -7.86
CA GLN A 62 -9.29 5.45 -7.43
C GLN A 62 -8.16 4.81 -6.60
N MET A 63 -8.31 3.57 -6.13
CA MET A 63 -7.27 2.89 -5.35
C MET A 63 -6.01 2.58 -6.18
N PHE A 64 -6.15 2.51 -7.50
CA PHE A 64 -5.06 2.28 -8.45
C PHE A 64 -4.28 3.55 -8.76
N ASP A 65 -4.89 4.71 -8.52
CA ASP A 65 -4.28 6.00 -8.80
C ASP A 65 -3.18 6.31 -7.78
N CYS A 66 -2.17 7.05 -8.23
CA CYS A 66 -1.09 7.50 -7.37
C CYS A 66 -1.57 8.52 -6.34
N LEU A 67 -1.01 8.47 -5.14
CA LEU A 67 -1.12 9.55 -4.15
C LEU A 67 -0.58 10.85 -4.77
N PRO A 68 -1.15 12.01 -4.41
CA PRO A 68 -0.74 13.29 -4.96
C PRO A 68 0.78 13.50 -4.92
N LEU A 69 1.36 13.89 -6.06
CA LEU A 69 2.79 14.17 -6.25
C LEU A 69 3.73 13.00 -5.84
N THR A 70 3.24 11.78 -5.88
CA THR A 70 4.05 10.57 -5.70
C THR A 70 3.83 9.61 -6.85
N ASP A 71 4.70 8.62 -6.97
CA ASP A 71 4.51 7.48 -7.87
C ASP A 71 3.88 6.27 -7.15
N ILE A 72 3.46 6.43 -5.89
CA ILE A 72 2.90 5.36 -5.05
C ILE A 72 1.39 5.47 -5.06
N SER A 73 0.69 4.39 -5.37
CA SER A 73 -0.77 4.29 -5.29
C SER A 73 -1.25 3.86 -3.90
N TYR A 74 -2.56 3.95 -3.66
CA TYR A 74 -3.15 3.39 -2.44
C TYR A 74 -2.97 1.87 -2.37
N LEU A 75 -3.08 1.18 -3.50
CA LEU A 75 -2.81 -0.25 -3.60
C LEU A 75 -1.38 -0.60 -3.13
N ASP A 76 -0.39 0.21 -3.51
CA ASP A 76 1.02 -0.04 -3.15
C ASP A 76 1.28 0.02 -1.63
N LEU A 77 0.43 0.70 -0.89
CA LEU A 77 0.51 0.84 0.57
C LEU A 77 -0.16 -0.32 1.32
N MET A 78 -0.96 -1.13 0.64
CA MET A 78 -1.63 -2.29 1.24
C MET A 78 -0.61 -3.31 1.72
N ARG A 79 -0.91 -3.95 2.86
CA ARG A 79 -0.08 -5.03 3.38
C ARG A 79 -0.23 -6.29 2.55
N THR A 80 -1.44 -6.53 2.10
CA THR A 80 -1.85 -7.78 1.49
C THR A 80 -2.35 -7.57 0.07
N ILE A 81 -2.68 -8.67 -0.61
CA ILE A 81 -3.52 -8.62 -1.81
C ILE A 81 -4.80 -7.84 -1.48
N CYS A 82 -5.25 -6.96 -2.37
CA CYS A 82 -6.42 -6.14 -2.05
C CYS A 82 -7.68 -7.02 -1.90
N PRO A 83 -8.33 -7.09 -0.71
CA PRO A 83 -9.52 -7.92 -0.51
C PRO A 83 -10.71 -7.49 -1.38
N SER A 84 -10.72 -6.23 -1.80
CA SER A 84 -11.71 -5.74 -2.74
C SER A 84 -11.48 -6.24 -4.15
N LEU A 85 -10.25 -6.62 -4.49
CA LEU A 85 -9.87 -6.98 -5.85
C LEU A 85 -9.96 -8.46 -6.16
N ILE A 86 -10.28 -9.33 -5.20
CA ILE A 86 -10.43 -10.78 -5.40
C ILE A 86 -11.32 -11.08 -6.62
N PRO A 87 -10.77 -11.55 -7.76
CA PRO A 87 -11.56 -12.09 -8.85
C PRO A 87 -11.35 -13.59 -8.94
N LYS A 88 -12.09 -14.22 -9.87
CA LYS A 88 -11.75 -15.56 -10.36
C LYS A 88 -10.25 -15.62 -10.62
N ALA A 89 -9.55 -16.48 -9.88
CA ALA A 89 -8.12 -16.65 -10.04
C ALA A 89 -7.84 -17.12 -11.47
N CYS A 90 -7.29 -16.25 -12.30
CA CYS A 90 -6.52 -16.68 -13.46
C CYS A 90 -5.11 -16.96 -12.91
N VAL A 91 -4.94 -18.16 -12.34
CA VAL A 91 -3.60 -18.64 -11.99
C VAL A 91 -2.93 -19.01 -13.29
N GLU A 92 -2.12 -18.11 -13.84
CA GLU A 92 -1.20 -18.43 -14.93
C GLU A 92 0.22 -18.51 -14.35
N VAL A 93 0.92 -19.59 -14.70
CA VAL A 93 2.29 -19.82 -14.26
C VAL A 93 3.20 -18.84 -14.99
N ALA A 94 4.07 -18.21 -14.23
CA ALA A 94 4.89 -17.04 -14.54
C ALA A 94 5.46 -16.92 -15.98
N SER A 95 5.26 -15.74 -16.58
CA SER A 95 5.88 -15.30 -17.84
C SER A 95 7.29 -14.69 -17.64
N ASP A 96 8.05 -14.46 -18.71
CA ASP A 96 9.48 -14.07 -18.73
C ASP A 96 9.85 -12.79 -17.93
N GLU A 97 8.90 -11.89 -17.61
CA GLU A 97 9.16 -10.74 -16.72
C GLU A 97 9.35 -11.16 -15.24
N SER A 98 8.96 -12.38 -14.88
CA SER A 98 9.14 -12.97 -13.55
C SER A 98 10.60 -13.11 -13.11
N THR A 99 11.54 -13.12 -14.05
CA THR A 99 12.95 -13.46 -13.82
C THR A 99 13.69 -12.49 -12.87
N ARG A 100 13.09 -11.34 -12.51
CA ARG A 100 13.63 -10.42 -11.48
C ARG A 100 12.83 -10.39 -10.17
N ALA A 101 11.57 -10.81 -10.15
CA ALA A 101 10.81 -10.99 -8.91
C ALA A 101 11.30 -12.23 -8.12
N THR A 102 11.91 -13.19 -8.83
CA THR A 102 12.52 -14.39 -8.26
C THR A 102 13.67 -14.14 -7.27
N SER A 103 14.36 -12.99 -7.32
CA SER A 103 15.46 -12.72 -6.37
C SER A 103 14.99 -12.55 -4.93
N LEU A 104 13.71 -12.25 -4.72
CA LEU A 104 13.07 -12.19 -3.40
C LEU A 104 12.26 -13.44 -3.07
N GLY A 105 12.28 -14.47 -3.92
CA GLY A 105 11.58 -15.73 -3.67
C GLY A 105 10.09 -15.70 -3.99
N ALA A 106 9.66 -14.89 -4.97
CA ALA A 106 8.27 -14.93 -5.44
C ALA A 106 7.89 -16.36 -5.88
N SER A 107 6.84 -16.91 -5.27
CA SER A 107 6.37 -18.28 -5.47
C SER A 107 5.00 -18.35 -6.16
N THR A 108 4.24 -17.26 -6.11
CA THR A 108 2.87 -17.18 -6.64
C THR A 108 2.67 -15.91 -7.47
N GLU A 109 1.94 -16.04 -8.57
CA GLU A 109 1.47 -14.92 -9.40
C GLU A 109 -0.07 -14.88 -9.37
N LEU A 110 -0.64 -13.71 -9.11
CA LEU A 110 -2.07 -13.47 -9.14
C LEU A 110 -2.40 -12.32 -10.06
N THR A 111 -3.26 -12.56 -11.04
CA THR A 111 -3.76 -11.51 -11.94
C THR A 111 -5.23 -11.23 -11.71
N TYR A 112 -5.57 -9.95 -11.57
CA TYR A 112 -6.93 -9.48 -11.38
C TYR A 112 -7.30 -8.28 -12.23
N ARG A 113 -8.59 -8.15 -12.56
CA ARG A 113 -9.13 -7.10 -13.41
C ARG A 113 -10.22 -6.31 -12.68
N ALA A 114 -10.18 -4.99 -12.82
CA ALA A 114 -11.20 -4.07 -12.34
C ALA A 114 -11.38 -2.93 -13.36
N ALA A 115 -12.54 -2.90 -14.02
CA ALA A 115 -12.83 -1.96 -15.11
C ALA A 115 -11.74 -2.01 -16.21
N ASP A 116 -11.06 -0.89 -16.46
CA ASP A 116 -9.98 -0.72 -17.43
C ASP A 116 -8.59 -1.10 -16.88
N VAL A 117 -8.50 -1.52 -15.62
CA VAL A 117 -7.24 -1.83 -14.94
C VAL A 117 -7.05 -3.34 -14.79
N THR A 118 -5.88 -3.82 -15.19
CA THR A 118 -5.38 -5.17 -14.88
C THR A 118 -4.18 -5.04 -13.96
N VAL A 119 -4.18 -5.78 -12.86
CA VAL A 119 -3.05 -5.84 -11.94
C VAL A 119 -2.55 -7.26 -11.83
N THR A 120 -1.24 -7.43 -11.88
CA THR A 120 -0.54 -8.69 -11.63
C THR A 120 0.33 -8.51 -10.39
N GLU A 121 0.08 -9.30 -9.35
CA GLU A 121 0.85 -9.33 -8.12
C GLU A 121 1.73 -10.59 -8.06
N PHE A 122 2.98 -10.41 -7.67
CA PHE A 122 3.91 -11.49 -7.38
C PHE A 122 4.06 -11.59 -5.86
N LEU A 123 3.89 -12.77 -5.30
CA LEU A 123 3.84 -13.00 -3.85
C LEU A 123 4.98 -13.92 -3.39
N VAL A 124 5.54 -13.68 -2.21
CA VAL A 124 6.58 -14.54 -1.59
C VAL A 124 6.01 -15.74 -0.85
N ASP A 125 4.86 -15.55 -0.20
CA ASP A 125 4.11 -16.60 0.46
C ASP A 125 2.87 -16.95 -0.36
N ASP A 126 2.33 -18.14 -0.12
CA ASP A 126 1.19 -18.70 -0.83
C ASP A 126 -0.11 -17.90 -0.66
N GLN A 127 -0.16 -16.87 0.20
CA GLN A 127 -1.45 -16.26 0.56
C GLN A 127 -1.54 -14.76 0.78
N SER A 128 -0.49 -13.93 0.83
CA SER A 128 -0.77 -12.50 1.05
C SER A 128 0.26 -11.44 0.71
N THR A 129 1.57 -11.69 0.74
CA THR A 129 2.54 -10.57 0.76
C THR A 129 3.08 -10.24 -0.64
N PRO A 130 2.72 -9.08 -1.24
CA PRO A 130 3.17 -8.74 -2.58
C PRO A 130 4.60 -8.20 -2.58
N VAL A 131 5.43 -8.76 -3.45
CA VAL A 131 6.83 -8.33 -3.65
C VAL A 131 7.02 -7.51 -4.90
N ALA A 132 6.11 -7.68 -5.86
CA ALA A 132 6.03 -6.84 -7.04
C ALA A 132 4.57 -6.73 -7.49
N ARG A 133 4.26 -5.61 -8.14
CA ARG A 133 2.97 -5.34 -8.78
C ARG A 133 3.20 -4.74 -10.16
N LEU A 134 2.49 -5.24 -11.14
CA LEU A 134 2.36 -4.64 -12.46
C LEU A 134 0.94 -4.10 -12.58
N VAL A 135 0.80 -2.85 -12.99
CA VAL A 135 -0.49 -2.22 -13.23
C VAL A 135 -0.55 -1.83 -14.70
N HIS A 136 -1.52 -2.41 -15.39
CA HIS A 136 -1.87 -2.09 -16.77
C HIS A 136 -3.20 -1.35 -16.77
N ARG A 137 -3.30 -0.32 -17.61
CA ARG A 137 -4.55 0.39 -17.89
C ARG A 137 -4.82 0.37 -19.37
N ASN A 138 -6.02 -0.07 -19.76
CA ASN A 138 -6.37 -0.31 -21.16
C ASN A 138 -5.31 -1.17 -21.88
N ASP A 139 -4.86 -2.24 -21.20
CA ASP A 139 -3.82 -3.18 -21.65
C ASP A 139 -2.43 -2.57 -21.90
N VAL A 140 -2.19 -1.33 -21.47
CA VAL A 140 -0.88 -0.68 -21.51
C VAL A 140 -0.25 -0.69 -20.13
N LEU A 141 1.00 -1.13 -20.00
CA LEU A 141 1.74 -1.08 -18.74
C LEU A 141 1.86 0.37 -18.29
N GLU A 142 1.24 0.71 -17.18
CA GLU A 142 1.26 2.04 -16.60
C GLU A 142 2.38 2.14 -15.56
N ARG A 143 2.51 1.12 -14.71
CA ARG A 143 3.36 1.17 -13.53
C ARG A 143 3.84 -0.20 -13.07
N THR A 144 5.09 -0.25 -12.61
CA THR A 144 5.67 -1.37 -11.88
C THR A 144 6.08 -0.91 -10.49
N TRP A 145 5.64 -1.61 -9.46
CA TRP A 145 6.09 -1.44 -8.08
C TRP A 145 6.82 -2.71 -7.63
N ARG A 146 7.90 -2.57 -6.88
CA ARG A 146 8.67 -3.72 -6.37
C ARG A 146 9.36 -3.42 -5.06
N VAL A 147 9.42 -4.42 -4.21
CA VAL A 147 10.27 -4.46 -3.03
C VAL A 147 11.71 -4.66 -3.50
N LEU A 148 12.63 -3.87 -2.95
CA LEU A 148 14.07 -4.07 -3.10
C LEU A 148 14.67 -4.67 -1.84
N GLU A 149 14.09 -4.35 -0.68
CA GLU A 149 14.55 -4.80 0.63
C GLU A 149 13.36 -4.89 1.59
N PHE A 150 13.18 -6.05 2.22
CA PHE A 150 12.19 -6.26 3.27
C PHE A 150 12.67 -5.72 4.61
N GLY A 151 11.71 -5.26 5.42
CA GLY A 151 11.93 -4.96 6.82
C GLY A 151 11.94 -6.22 7.68
N SER A 152 12.28 -6.02 8.95
CA SER A 152 12.29 -7.08 9.95
C SER A 152 10.86 -7.56 10.27
N GLU A 153 10.75 -8.67 11.01
CA GLU A 153 9.46 -9.09 11.59
C GLU A 153 8.87 -8.02 12.52
N ALA A 154 9.72 -7.27 13.24
CA ALA A 154 9.27 -6.15 14.08
C ALA A 154 8.61 -5.02 13.27
N ASP A 155 8.94 -4.91 11.97
CA ASP A 155 8.29 -4.01 11.03
C ASP A 155 7.13 -4.67 10.26
N HIS A 156 6.71 -5.86 10.69
CA HIS A 156 5.72 -6.70 10.02
C HIS A 156 6.07 -7.01 8.56
N GLY A 157 7.36 -7.16 8.25
CA GLY A 157 7.84 -7.43 6.89
C GLY A 157 7.64 -6.27 5.92
N MET A 158 7.37 -5.05 6.40
CA MET A 158 7.21 -3.89 5.52
C MET A 158 8.49 -3.57 4.75
N PRO A 159 8.40 -3.25 3.45
CA PRO A 159 9.58 -2.87 2.67
C PRO A 159 10.35 -1.72 3.34
N VAL A 160 11.66 -1.92 3.51
CA VAL A 160 12.59 -0.83 3.86
C VAL A 160 12.91 -0.04 2.60
N ARG A 161 13.07 -0.72 1.47
CA ARG A 161 13.31 -0.09 0.18
C ARG A 161 12.42 -0.68 -0.88
N LEU A 162 11.85 0.20 -1.70
CA LEU A 162 11.03 -0.17 -2.83
C LEU A 162 11.34 0.73 -4.01
N ARG A 163 11.00 0.27 -5.20
CA ARG A 163 11.14 1.02 -6.45
C ARG A 163 9.83 1.04 -7.19
N VAL A 164 9.52 2.21 -7.74
CA VAL A 164 8.45 2.39 -8.71
C VAL A 164 9.03 2.82 -10.04
N ASP A 165 8.61 2.14 -11.09
CA ASP A 165 8.85 2.51 -12.48
C ASP A 165 7.48 2.88 -13.09
N ARG A 166 7.38 4.05 -13.74
CA ARG A 166 6.19 4.45 -14.49
C ARG A 166 6.51 4.57 -15.96
N ALA A 167 5.60 4.16 -16.83
CA ALA A 167 5.83 4.20 -18.28
C ALA A 167 5.99 5.63 -18.82
N ASP A 168 5.36 6.62 -18.17
CA ASP A 168 5.41 8.03 -18.55
C ASP A 168 6.59 8.81 -17.93
N VAL A 169 7.38 8.18 -17.04
CA VAL A 169 8.52 8.81 -16.36
C VAL A 169 9.82 8.12 -16.71
N LYS A 170 10.79 8.88 -17.24
CA LYS A 170 12.09 8.33 -17.71
C LYS A 170 12.96 7.71 -16.62
N LYS A 171 12.76 8.09 -15.36
CA LYS A 171 13.60 7.64 -14.24
C LYS A 171 12.74 6.94 -13.20
N PRO A 172 13.19 5.78 -12.67
CA PRO A 172 12.52 5.16 -11.55
C PRO A 172 12.61 6.04 -10.30
N THR A 173 11.61 5.91 -9.44
CA THR A 173 11.62 6.48 -8.10
C THR A 173 11.91 5.38 -7.10
N VAL A 174 12.95 5.57 -6.29
CA VAL A 174 13.27 4.69 -5.17
C VAL A 174 12.81 5.36 -3.89
N PHE A 175 12.07 4.59 -3.09
CA PHE A 175 11.61 5.02 -1.79
C PHE A 175 12.32 4.21 -0.71
N GLU A 176 12.75 4.90 0.34
CA GLU A 176 13.46 4.32 1.47
C GLU A 176 12.78 4.75 2.77
N ARG A 177 12.48 3.77 3.60
CA ARG A 177 11.95 3.96 4.93
C ARG A 177 13.13 4.24 5.87
N VAL A 178 13.14 5.44 6.44
CA VAL A 178 14.22 5.92 7.32
C VAL A 178 13.85 5.85 8.80
N THR A 179 12.68 5.32 9.14
CA THR A 179 12.15 5.19 10.50
C THR A 179 11.50 3.82 10.72
N PRO A 180 11.53 3.27 11.95
CA PRO A 180 10.79 2.05 12.28
C PRO A 180 9.29 2.18 11.98
N VAL A 181 8.63 1.05 11.70
CA VAL A 181 7.15 1.04 11.63
C VAL A 181 6.61 1.17 13.05
N ILE A 182 5.65 2.06 13.26
CA ILE A 182 4.96 2.13 14.54
C ILE A 182 3.89 1.05 14.61
N ALA A 183 4.04 0.16 15.59
CA ALA A 183 3.02 -0.82 15.95
C ALA A 183 1.89 -0.11 16.70
N LEU A 184 0.70 -0.11 16.11
CA LEU A 184 -0.49 0.45 16.73
C LEU A 184 -1.03 -0.51 17.80
N THR A 185 -1.30 0.03 18.98
CA THR A 185 -1.80 -0.70 20.15
C THR A 185 -3.29 -1.04 20.05
N ARG A 186 -4.04 -0.29 19.26
CA ARG A 186 -5.45 -0.55 18.97
C ARG A 186 -5.61 -1.39 17.71
N HIS A 187 -6.51 -2.35 17.79
CA HIS A 187 -6.77 -3.31 16.73
C HIS A 187 -7.66 -2.72 15.62
N PRO A 188 -7.47 -3.15 14.35
CA PRO A 188 -8.33 -2.72 13.26
C PRO A 188 -9.73 -3.32 13.41
N GLY A 189 -10.68 -2.51 13.87
CA GLY A 189 -12.12 -2.77 13.90
C GLY A 189 -12.92 -1.76 13.07
N VAL A 190 -14.25 -1.75 13.21
CA VAL A 190 -15.15 -0.79 12.50
C VAL A 190 -14.95 0.67 12.94
N GLU A 191 -14.03 0.93 13.87
CA GLU A 191 -13.77 2.25 14.44
C GLU A 191 -13.40 3.30 13.37
N ASP A 192 -13.67 4.55 13.71
CA ASP A 192 -13.29 5.71 12.91
C ASP A 192 -11.78 5.75 12.67
N ALA A 193 -11.42 6.16 11.46
CA ALA A 193 -10.05 6.43 11.04
C ALA A 193 -9.30 7.35 12.01
N VAL A 194 -10.03 8.32 12.57
CA VAL A 194 -9.48 9.48 13.26
C VAL A 194 -8.85 9.10 14.61
N PRO A 195 -9.47 8.33 15.52
CA PRO A 195 -8.79 7.86 16.74
C PRO A 195 -7.51 7.05 16.50
N LEU A 196 -7.48 6.19 15.48
CA LEU A 196 -6.31 5.38 15.14
C LEU A 196 -5.21 6.22 14.50
N LEU A 197 -5.57 7.19 13.65
CA LEU A 197 -4.66 8.19 13.12
C LEU A 197 -4.15 9.14 14.20
N ASN A 198 -4.97 9.50 15.17
CA ASN A 198 -4.58 10.32 16.32
C ASN A 198 -3.70 9.53 17.30
N GLU A 199 -3.91 8.22 17.45
CA GLU A 199 -3.00 7.34 18.19
C GLU A 199 -1.67 7.21 17.48
N ALA A 200 -1.70 6.93 16.17
CA ALA A 200 -0.50 6.97 15.34
C ALA A 200 0.20 8.32 15.50
N HIS A 201 -0.53 9.43 15.40
CA HIS A 201 0.00 10.77 15.60
C HIS A 201 0.62 10.95 16.99
N ARG A 202 -0.07 10.58 18.07
CA ARG A 202 0.46 10.69 19.44
C ARG A 202 1.72 9.84 19.63
N GLN A 203 1.74 8.62 19.12
CA GLN A 203 2.90 7.73 19.20
C GLN A 203 4.06 8.23 18.33
N LEU A 204 3.77 8.86 17.21
CA LEU A 204 4.74 9.39 16.28
C LEU A 204 5.31 10.77 16.67
N PHE A 205 4.56 11.58 17.41
CA PHE A 205 4.93 12.97 17.74
C PHE A 205 5.06 13.25 19.24
N GLY A 206 4.77 12.27 20.11
CA GLY A 206 4.63 12.50 21.54
C GLY A 206 3.38 13.33 21.86
N THR A 207 3.05 13.48 23.15
CA THR A 207 1.88 14.26 23.63
C THR A 207 2.03 15.79 23.49
N GLY A 208 2.75 16.26 22.47
CA GLY A 208 2.96 17.67 22.16
C GLY A 208 1.91 18.19 21.19
N SER A 209 0.78 18.65 21.74
CA SER A 209 -0.16 19.66 21.26
C SER A 209 -0.50 19.76 19.76
N VAL A 210 -1.79 19.53 19.44
CA VAL A 210 -2.51 20.26 18.39
C VAL A 210 -2.75 21.69 18.87
#